data_AF-A0A6N7GZ46-F1
#
_entry.id   AF-A0A6N7GZ46-F1
#
_cell.length_a   1.000
_cell.length_b   1.000
_cell.length_c   1.000
_cell.angle_alpha   90.00
_cell.angle_beta   90.00
_cell.angle_gamma   90.00
#
_symmetry.space_group_name_H-M   'P 1'
#
loop_
_entity.id
_entity.type
_entity.pdbx_description
1 polymer ?
#
loop_
_entity_poly.entity_id
_entity_poly.type
_entity_poly.pdbx_seq_one_letter_code
_entity_poly.pdbx_strand_id
1 'polypeptide(L)'
;ERIAASLRITPPSLRKHYFSELKYRDVARDRHDAKIGMMLLDQGEAGNVAATKAYLKFVERNDLMLYGQTQQPQRQSSMKEPKLGKKEAAALAAQNPDPETPLGDLMARRQQSLPN
;
A
#
# COMPACT_ATOMS: atom_id res chain seq x y z
N GLU A 1 4.84 -12.57 -26.51
CA GLU A 1 5.03 -12.36 -27.96
C GLU A 1 6.49 -12.20 -28.37
N ARG A 2 7.28 -11.34 -27.70
CA ARG A 2 8.70 -11.10 -28.05
C ARG A 2 9.56 -12.38 -28.17
N ILE A 3 9.45 -13.33 -27.23
CA ILE A 3 10.21 -14.60 -27.24
C ILE A 3 9.77 -15.50 -28.41
N ALA A 4 8.48 -15.52 -28.74
CA ALA A 4 7.97 -16.32 -29.86
C ALA A 4 8.49 -15.76 -31.20
N ALA A 5 8.51 -14.43 -31.34
CA ALA A 5 9.05 -13.75 -32.51
C ALA A 5 10.55 -13.98 -32.70
N SER A 6 11.36 -13.94 -31.63
CA SER A 6 12.80 -14.23 -31.72
C SER A 6 13.10 -15.66 -32.14
N LEU A 7 12.23 -16.61 -31.77
CA LEU A 7 12.34 -18.01 -32.14
C LEU A 7 11.62 -18.34 -33.46
N ARG A 8 11.01 -17.35 -34.13
CA ARG A 8 10.22 -17.51 -35.36
C ARG A 8 9.10 -18.56 -35.23
N ILE A 9 8.49 -18.67 -34.05
CA ILE A 9 7.37 -19.57 -33.78
C ILE A 9 6.12 -18.79 -33.37
N THR A 10 4.96 -19.45 -33.43
CA THR A 10 3.70 -18.86 -32.99
C THR A 10 3.58 -18.90 -31.45
N PRO A 11 2.87 -17.93 -30.81
CA PRO A 11 2.66 -17.92 -29.37
C PRO A 11 2.01 -19.19 -28.78
N PRO A 12 1.06 -19.86 -29.47
CA PRO A 12 0.53 -21.15 -29.00
C PRO A 12 1.60 -22.25 -28.97
N SER A 13 2.48 -22.30 -29.98
CA SER A 13 3.55 -23.30 -30.06
C SER A 13 4.57 -23.12 -28.93
N LEU A 14 4.93 -21.87 -28.62
CA LEU A 14 5.79 -21.54 -27.48
C LEU A 14 5.18 -22.02 -26.15
N ARG A 15 3.89 -21.75 -25.92
CA ARG A 15 3.22 -22.16 -24.67
C ARG A 15 3.08 -23.68 -24.54
N LYS A 16 2.89 -24.40 -25.63
CA LYS A 16 2.72 -25.86 -25.61
C LYS A 16 4.03 -26.60 -25.35
N HIS A 17 5.10 -26.20 -26.04
CA HIS A 17 6.37 -26.96 -26.03
C HIS A 17 7.37 -26.46 -24.99
N TYR A 18 7.28 -25.20 -24.56
CA TYR A 18 8.23 -24.57 -23.64
C TYR A 18 7.58 -24.16 -22.32
N PHE A 19 6.46 -24.78 -21.93
CA PHE A 19 5.75 -24.45 -20.69
C PHE A 19 6.64 -24.57 -19.44
N SER A 20 7.46 -25.63 -19.38
CA SER A 20 8.40 -25.88 -18.28
C SER A 20 9.43 -24.75 -18.14
N GLU A 21 9.98 -24.30 -19.26
CA GLU A 21 10.97 -23.21 -19.30
C GLU A 21 10.35 -21.85 -18.97
N LEU A 22 9.15 -21.59 -19.48
CA LEU A 22 8.42 -20.36 -19.21
C LEU A 22 8.07 -20.17 -17.74
N LYS A 23 7.95 -21.26 -16.97
CA LYS A 23 7.76 -21.21 -15.51
C LYS A 23 8.93 -20.52 -14.80
N TYR A 24 10.15 -20.66 -15.32
CA TYR A 24 11.36 -20.06 -14.75
C TYR A 24 11.69 -18.69 -15.35
N ARG A 25 10.82 -18.14 -16.20
CA ARG A 25 11.05 -16.85 -16.85
C ARG A 25 11.32 -15.74 -15.83
N ASP A 26 10.57 -15.70 -14.74
CA ASP A 26 10.70 -14.64 -13.75
C ASP A 26 12.03 -14.78 -13.00
N VAL A 27 12.41 -16.00 -12.61
CA VAL A 27 13.74 -16.29 -12.04
C VAL A 27 14.87 -15.93 -13.01
N ALA A 28 14.71 -16.23 -14.30
CA ALA A 28 15.69 -15.87 -15.32
C ALA A 28 15.82 -14.35 -15.48
N ARG A 29 14.71 -13.62 -15.32
CA ARG A 29 14.70 -12.17 -15.33
C ARG A 29 15.40 -11.58 -14.10
N ASP A 30 15.12 -12.11 -12.91
CA ASP A 30 15.79 -11.68 -11.68
C ASP A 30 17.31 -11.89 -11.76
N ARG A 31 17.73 -13.04 -12.29
CA ARG A 31 19.15 -13.34 -12.54
C ARG A 31 19.77 -12.38 -13.54
N HIS A 32 19.05 -12.05 -14.61
CA HIS A 32 19.51 -11.09 -15.61
C HIS A 32 19.70 -9.71 -14.98
N ASP A 33 18.72 -9.23 -14.22
CA ASP A 33 18.74 -7.90 -13.61
C ASP A 33 19.85 -7.82 -12.55
N ALA A 34 20.06 -8.88 -11.75
CA ALA A 34 21.20 -8.99 -10.83
C ALA A 34 22.55 -8.90 -11.57
N LYS A 35 22.68 -9.60 -12.71
CA LYS A 35 23.92 -9.56 -13.52
C LYS A 35 24.19 -8.16 -14.09
N ILE A 36 23.17 -7.45 -14.54
CA ILE A 36 23.29 -6.06 -14.99
C ILE A 36 23.74 -5.16 -13.83
N GLY A 37 23.14 -5.31 -12.64
CA GLY A 37 23.56 -4.58 -11.45
C GLY A 37 25.04 -4.79 -11.13
N MET A 38 25.50 -6.04 -11.14
CA MET A 38 26.92 -6.37 -10.91
C MET A 38 27.85 -5.75 -11.95
N MET A 39 27.48 -5.80 -13.23
CA MET A 39 28.27 -5.18 -14.30
C MET A 39 28.36 -3.66 -14.14
N LEU A 40 27.27 -3.00 -13.75
CA LEU A 40 27.26 -1.55 -13.52
C LEU A 40 28.10 -1.16 -12.30
N LEU A 41 28.07 -1.98 -11.25
CA LEU A 41 28.88 -1.78 -10.06
C LEU A 41 30.37 -1.86 -10.38
N ASP A 42 30.81 -2.93 -11.04
CA ASP A 42 32.20 -3.14 -11.46
C ASP A 42 32.73 -1.98 -12.33
N GLN A 43 31.93 -1.53 -13.30
CA GLN A 43 32.28 -0.37 -14.12
C GLN A 43 32.32 0.93 -13.32
N GLY A 44 31.44 1.08 -12.33
CA GLY A 44 31.44 2.22 -11.41
C GLY A 44 32.70 2.25 -10.52
N GLU A 45 33.12 1.09 -10.00
CA GLU A 45 34.35 0.92 -9.23
C GLU A 45 35.60 1.23 -10.06
N ALA A 46 35.56 0.89 -11.36
CA ALA A 46 36.58 1.28 -12.33
C ALA A 46 36.59 2.79 -12.69
N GLY A 47 35.70 3.60 -12.09
CA GLY A 47 35.66 5.05 -12.23
C GLY A 47 34.71 5.56 -13.32
N ASN A 48 33.88 4.70 -13.92
CA ASN A 48 32.88 5.14 -14.90
C ASN A 48 31.67 5.79 -14.22
N VAL A 49 31.67 7.12 -14.16
CA VAL A 49 30.60 7.93 -13.54
C VAL A 49 29.23 7.69 -14.19
N ALA A 50 29.17 7.36 -15.48
CA ALA A 50 27.91 7.06 -16.15
C ALA A 50 27.33 5.72 -15.66
N ALA A 51 28.19 4.72 -15.43
CA ALA A 51 27.79 3.45 -14.85
C ALA A 51 27.30 3.61 -13.40
N THR A 52 27.98 4.43 -12.59
CA THR A 52 27.54 4.75 -11.23
C THR A 52 26.15 5.41 -11.22
N LYS A 53 25.89 6.38 -12.11
CA LYS A 53 24.57 7.02 -12.23
C LYS A 53 23.49 6.03 -12.68
N ALA A 54 23.81 5.14 -13.60
CA ALA A 54 22.89 4.10 -14.06
C ALA A 54 22.59 3.08 -12.94
N TYR A 55 23.60 2.71 -12.16
CA TYR A 55 23.47 1.84 -11.00
C TYR A 55 22.56 2.45 -9.93
N LEU A 56 22.76 3.73 -9.58
CA LEU A 56 21.90 4.41 -8.60
C LEU A 56 20.43 4.42 -9.05
N LYS A 57 20.15 4.73 -10.32
CA LYS A 57 18.79 4.64 -10.87
C LYS A 57 18.22 3.22 -10.86
N PHE A 58 19.06 2.22 -11.09
CA PHE A 58 18.67 0.81 -11.02
C PHE A 58 18.25 0.43 -9.59
N VAL A 59 19.01 0.87 -8.58
CA VAL A 59 18.69 0.67 -7.16
C VAL A 59 17.39 1.40 -6.79
N GLU A 60 17.26 2.69 -7.11
CA GLU A 60 16.05 3.47 -6.84
C GLU A 60 14.78 2.81 -7.42
N ARG A 61 14.86 2.29 -8.66
CA ARG A 61 13.76 1.58 -9.31
C ARG A 61 13.34 0.33 -8.54
N ASN A 62 14.30 -0.43 -8.02
CA ASN A 62 14.05 -1.65 -7.25
C ASN A 62 13.47 -1.32 -5.87
N ASP A 63 13.96 -0.27 -5.22
CA ASP A 63 13.45 0.19 -3.93
C ASP A 63 11.99 0.68 -4.06
N LEU A 64 11.68 1.45 -5.10
CA LEU A 64 10.30 1.89 -5.38
C LEU A 64 9.33 0.72 -5.62
N MET A 65 9.81 -0.38 -6.21
CA MET A 65 9.01 -1.60 -6.36
C MET A 65 8.69 -2.26 -5.00
N LEU A 66 9.57 -2.13 -4.01
CA LEU A 66 9.34 -2.62 -2.65
C LEU A 66 8.35 -1.73 -1.88
N TYR A 67 8.41 -0.40 -2.04
CA TYR A 67 7.51 0.54 -1.37
C TYR A 67 6.02 0.33 -1.68
N GLY A 68 5.68 -0.26 -2.83
CA GLY A 68 4.30 -0.64 -3.19
C GLY A 68 3.86 -2.02 -2.70
N GLN A 69 4.80 -2.86 -2.25
CA GLN A 69 4.56 -4.25 -1.82
C GLN A 69 4.63 -4.43 -0.30
N THR A 70 5.51 -3.68 0.38
CA THR A 70 5.44 -3.56 1.85
C THR A 70 4.21 -2.73 2.18
N GLN A 71 3.29 -3.30 2.97
CA GLN A 71 2.03 -2.65 3.36
C GLN A 71 2.19 -1.14 3.57
N GLN A 72 1.32 -0.34 2.96
CA GLN A 72 1.27 1.08 3.30
C GLN A 72 1.21 1.19 4.82
N PRO A 73 2.02 2.05 5.46
CA PRO A 73 1.85 2.32 6.87
C PRO A 73 0.38 2.69 7.04
N GLN A 74 -0.36 1.87 7.80
CA GLN A 74 -1.74 2.18 8.14
C GLN A 74 -1.71 3.59 8.69
N ARG A 75 -2.17 4.56 7.91
CA ARG A 75 -2.56 5.86 8.46
C ARG A 75 -3.52 5.47 9.55
N GLN A 76 -3.14 5.71 10.81
CA GLN A 76 -4.04 5.54 11.95
C GLN A 76 -5.32 6.24 11.55
N SER A 77 -6.33 5.45 11.18
CA SER A 77 -7.62 5.98 10.86
C SER A 77 -8.08 6.63 12.14
N SER A 78 -8.11 7.95 12.19
CA SER A 78 -8.88 8.64 13.22
C SER A 78 -10.26 8.02 13.13
N MET A 79 -10.63 7.28 14.18
CA MET A 79 -11.93 6.62 14.27
C MET A 79 -12.96 7.71 14.04
N LYS A 80 -13.59 7.71 12.87
CA LYS A 80 -14.73 8.59 12.63
C LYS A 80 -15.82 8.07 13.54
N GLU A 81 -16.17 8.86 14.56
CA GLU A 81 -17.32 8.59 15.40
C GLU A 81 -18.53 8.30 14.50
N PRO A 82 -19.30 7.25 14.81
CA PRO A 82 -20.41 6.83 13.96
C PRO A 82 -21.40 7.99 13.87
N LYS A 83 -21.77 8.36 12.64
CA LYS A 83 -22.78 9.40 12.38
C LYS A 83 -24.15 8.90 12.85
N LEU A 84 -24.43 9.15 14.12
CA LEU A 84 -25.69 8.82 14.75
C LEU A 84 -26.81 9.68 14.15
N GLY A 85 -27.96 9.08 13.87
CA GLY A 85 -29.08 9.79 13.24
C GLY A 85 -29.60 10.92 14.16
N LYS A 86 -30.10 12.03 13.59
CA LYS A 86 -30.60 13.19 14.37
C LYS A 86 -31.56 12.81 15.50
N LYS A 87 -32.34 11.73 15.33
CA LYS A 87 -33.28 11.22 16.33
C LYS A 87 -32.59 10.55 17.52
N GLU A 88 -31.58 9.75 17.26
CA GLU A 88 -30.79 9.07 18.29
C GLU A 88 -29.88 10.06 19.04
N ALA A 89 -29.35 11.07 18.32
CA ALA A 89 -28.62 12.18 18.94
C ALA A 89 -29.51 12.99 19.90
N ALA A 90 -30.78 13.23 19.54
CA ALA A 90 -31.74 13.92 20.42
C ALA A 90 -32.09 13.09 21.66
N ALA A 91 -32.20 11.76 21.53
CA ALA A 91 -32.44 10.87 22.67
C ALA A 91 -31.25 10.84 23.65
N LEU A 92 -30.02 10.80 23.14
CA LEU A 92 -28.81 10.88 23.97
C LEU A 92 -28.65 12.25 24.64
N ALA A 93 -28.96 13.34 23.93
CA ALA A 93 -28.94 14.68 24.52
C ALA A 93 -29.99 14.86 25.63
N ALA A 94 -31.16 14.22 25.51
CA ALA A 94 -32.15 14.22 26.59
C ALA A 94 -31.69 13.42 27.82
N GLN A 95 -30.88 12.37 27.62
CA GLN A 95 -30.28 11.60 28.72
C GLN A 95 -29.13 12.33 29.39
N ASN A 96 -28.36 13.13 28.64
CA ASN A 96 -27.22 13.90 29.14
C ASN A 96 -27.49 15.41 29.02
N PRO A 97 -28.29 16.01 29.92
CA PRO A 97 -28.53 17.45 29.91
C PRO A 97 -27.24 18.22 30.23
N ASP A 98 -26.99 19.30 29.50
CA ASP A 98 -25.83 20.18 29.69
C ASP A 98 -26.05 21.12 30.89
N PRO A 99 -25.28 20.98 31.99
CA PRO A 99 -25.49 21.74 33.22
C PRO A 99 -25.15 23.24 33.09
N GLU A 100 -24.46 23.64 32.03
CA GLU A 100 -24.08 25.05 31.80
C GLU A 100 -25.27 25.91 31.34
N THR A 101 -26.38 25.29 30.93
CA THR A 101 -27.60 26.02 30.58
C THR A 101 -28.59 26.05 31.76
N PRO A 102 -29.29 27.17 32.03
CA PRO A 102 -30.27 27.25 33.13
C PRO A 102 -31.36 26.17 33.03
N LEU A 103 -31.74 25.80 31.81
CA LEU A 103 -32.70 24.74 31.55
C LEU A 103 -32.10 23.35 31.84
N GLY A 104 -30.82 23.12 31.50
CA GLY A 104 -30.12 21.86 31.74
C GLY A 104 -29.81 21.59 33.21
N ASP A 105 -29.44 22.61 34.00
CA ASP A 105 -29.28 22.50 35.47
C ASP A 105 -30.60 22.05 36.14
N LEU A 106 -31.73 22.64 35.73
CA LEU A 106 -33.04 22.22 36.22
C LEU A 106 -33.39 20.77 35.84
N MET A 107 -33.05 20.34 34.63
CA MET A 107 -33.26 18.96 34.19
C MET A 107 -32.37 17.97 34.96
N ALA A 108 -31.10 18.32 35.20
CA ALA A 108 -30.17 17.51 35.98
C ALA A 108 -30.65 17.33 37.43
N ARG A 109 -31.14 18.41 38.07
CA ARG A 109 -31.72 18.36 39.42
C ARG A 109 -32.98 17.49 39.48
N ARG A 110 -33.85 17.58 38.46
CA ARG A 110 -35.04 16.71 38.37
C ARG A 110 -34.67 15.23 38.21
N GLN A 111 -33.65 14.92 37.42
CA GLN A 111 -33.18 13.54 37.28
C GLN A 111 -32.62 12.99 38.60
N GLN A 112 -31.95 13.83 39.40
CA GLN A 112 -31.45 13.46 40.73
C GLN A 112 -32.57 13.29 41.78
N SER A 113 -33.72 13.95 41.60
CA SER A 113 -34.83 13.90 42.55
C SER A 113 -35.82 12.75 42.32
N LEU A 114 -35.63 11.94 41.27
CA LEU A 114 -36.46 10.76 41.00
C LEU A 114 -35.88 9.55 41.77
N PRO A 115 -36.59 9.00 42.77
CA PRO A 115 -36.23 7.69 43.32
C PRO A 115 -36.46 6.62 42.24
N ASN A 116 -35.55 5.63 42.17
CA ASN A 116 -35.64 4.47 41.26
C ASN A 116 -37.00 3.77 41.31
#